data_AF-A0A2S2CQ35-F1
#
_entry.id   AF-A0A2S2CQ35-F1
#
_cell.length_a   1.000
_cell.length_b   1.000
_cell.length_c   1.000
_cell.angle_alpha   90.00
_cell.angle_beta   90.00
_cell.angle_gamma   90.00
#
_symmetry.space_group_name_H-M   'P 1'
#
loop_
_entity.id
_entity.type
_entity.pdbx_description
1 polymer ?
#
loop_
_entity_poly.entity_id
_entity_poly.type
_entity_poly.pdbx_seq_one_letter_code
_entity_poly.pdbx_strand_id
1 'polypeptide(L)'
;MDIGSVSSMPLPGQPQPAAVPPGLEGLQAAQARLDGAAERIAAGSVDPAVVLDISSARIDFAASAKVMEASQENTRRLLDMLA
;
A
#
# COMPACT_ATOMS: atom_id res chain seq x y z
N MET A 1 -39.08 -0.02 6.54
CA MET A 1 -38.08 1.00 6.20
C MET A 1 -37.10 1.00 7.36
N ASP A 2 -36.01 0.23 7.20
CA ASP A 2 -35.07 -0.11 8.27
C ASP A 2 -33.94 0.92 8.24
N ILE A 3 -33.83 1.76 9.27
CA ILE A 3 -32.79 2.79 9.39
C ILE A 3 -31.59 2.14 10.08
N GLY A 4 -31.09 1.07 9.48
CA GLY A 4 -29.88 0.38 9.90
C GLY A 4 -28.67 1.02 9.22
N SER A 5 -27.94 1.82 10.00
CA SER A 5 -26.50 2.14 9.87
C SER A 5 -26.27 3.63 10.09
N VAL A 6 -26.46 4.04 11.36
CA VAL A 6 -25.69 5.17 11.87
C VAL A 6 -24.22 4.84 11.66
N SER A 7 -23.60 5.56 10.74
CA SER A 7 -22.14 5.59 10.59
C SER A 7 -21.55 5.73 11.99
N SER A 8 -20.84 4.70 12.44
CA SER A 8 -20.11 4.69 13.69
C SER A 8 -19.04 5.77 13.63
N MET A 9 -19.39 6.96 14.08
CA MET A 9 -18.46 8.04 14.33
C MET A 9 -17.43 7.49 15.33
N PRO A 10 -16.13 7.44 14.98
CA PRO A 10 -15.13 6.84 15.88
C PRO A 10 -15.10 7.65 17.18
N LEU A 11 -15.35 7.00 18.31
CA LEU A 11 -15.24 7.60 19.62
C LEU A 11 -13.76 7.95 19.90
N PRO A 12 -13.43 9.17 20.38
CA PRO A 12 -12.07 9.48 20.81
C PRO A 12 -11.67 8.56 21.97
N GLY A 13 -10.68 7.68 21.76
CA GLY A 13 -10.15 6.80 22.79
C GLY A 13 -10.31 5.29 22.57
N GLN A 14 -10.92 4.84 21.46
CA GLN A 14 -10.81 3.42 21.10
C GLN A 14 -9.42 3.13 20.52
N PRO A 15 -8.73 2.06 20.97
CA PRO A 15 -7.50 1.61 20.33
C PRO A 15 -7.84 1.28 18.87
N GLN A 16 -7.34 2.12 17.97
CA GLN A 16 -7.49 1.90 16.55
C GLN A 16 -6.90 0.50 16.25
N PRO A 17 -7.61 -0.37 15.51
CA PRO A 17 -7.03 -1.64 15.08
C PRO A 17 -5.67 -1.32 14.47
N ALA A 18 -4.63 -2.03 14.88
CA ALA A 18 -3.24 -1.77 14.49
C ALA A 18 -3.21 -1.48 12.99
N ALA A 19 -3.10 -0.21 12.62
CA ALA A 19 -3.23 0.20 11.25
C ALA A 19 -2.09 -0.47 10.50
N VAL A 20 -2.42 -1.27 9.48
CA VAL A 20 -1.41 -1.78 8.56
C VAL A 20 -0.60 -0.56 8.11
N PRO A 21 0.73 -0.55 8.32
CA PRO A 21 1.53 0.62 7.99
C PRO A 21 1.23 1.07 6.55
N PRO A 22 0.91 2.36 6.34
CA PRO A 22 0.43 2.85 5.06
C PRO A 22 1.49 2.57 3.98
N GLY A 23 1.07 1.93 2.88
CA GLY A 23 1.95 1.54 1.78
C GLY A 23 2.49 0.10 1.82
N LEU A 24 2.42 -0.63 2.94
CA LEU A 24 2.91 -2.02 2.99
C LEU A 24 2.15 -2.97 2.07
N GLU A 25 0.84 -2.80 1.94
CA GLU A 25 0.00 -3.63 1.07
C GLU A 25 0.41 -3.50 -0.40
N GLY A 26 0.70 -2.28 -0.85
CA GLY A 26 1.17 -2.04 -2.22
C GLY A 26 2.58 -2.56 -2.46
N LEU A 27 3.46 -2.56 -1.44
CA LEU A 27 4.77 -3.22 -1.52
C LEU A 27 4.63 -4.73 -1.67
N GLN A 28 3.74 -5.37 -0.90
CA GLN A 28 3.49 -6.81 -1.00
C GLN A 28 2.89 -7.19 -2.36
N ALA A 29 1.93 -6.40 -2.85
CA ALA A 29 1.34 -6.62 -4.17
C ALA A 29 2.38 -6.49 -5.30
N ALA A 30 3.27 -5.49 -5.23
CA ALA A 30 4.37 -5.32 -6.17
C ALA A 30 5.33 -6.53 -6.14
N GLN A 31 5.64 -7.04 -4.95
CA GLN A 31 6.53 -8.19 -4.77
C GLN A 31 5.92 -9.46 -5.39
N ALA A 32 4.65 -9.75 -5.09
CA ALA A 32 3.95 -10.91 -5.65
C ALA A 32 3.89 -10.88 -7.19
N ARG A 33 3.71 -9.69 -7.80
CA ARG A 33 3.74 -9.54 -9.26
C ARG A 33 5.13 -9.75 -9.85
N LEU A 34 6.18 -9.29 -9.17
CA LEU A 34 7.57 -9.54 -9.60
C LEU A 34 7.92 -11.02 -9.54
N ASP A 35 7.49 -11.73 -8.49
CA ASP A 35 7.73 -13.16 -8.36
C ASP A 35 7.06 -13.94 -9.49
N GLY A 36 5.78 -13.66 -9.77
CA GLY A 36 5.07 -14.28 -10.89
C GLY A 36 5.67 -13.94 -12.27
N ALA A 37 6.15 -12.70 -12.46
CA ALA A 37 6.85 -12.32 -13.67
C ALA A 37 8.21 -13.04 -13.80
N ALA A 38 8.96 -13.19 -12.71
CA ALA A 38 10.24 -13.88 -12.68
C ALA A 38 10.08 -15.37 -13.02
N GLU A 39 9.06 -16.04 -12.50
CA GLU A 39 8.73 -17.43 -12.86
C GLU A 39 8.44 -17.57 -14.36
N ARG A 40 7.65 -16.65 -14.93
CA ARG A 40 7.34 -16.65 -16.37
C ARG A 40 8.59 -16.44 -17.23
N ILE A 41 9.50 -15.54 -16.82
CA ILE A 41 10.78 -15.34 -17.52
C ILE A 41 11.65 -16.59 -17.43
N ALA A 42 11.76 -17.20 -16.24
CA ALA A 42 12.53 -18.42 -16.03
C ALA A 42 11.98 -19.61 -16.85
N ALA A 43 10.66 -19.65 -17.06
CA ALA A 43 10.00 -20.59 -17.95
C ALA A 43 10.18 -20.28 -19.45
N GLY A 44 10.90 -19.22 -19.81
CA GLY A 44 11.18 -18.83 -21.19
C GLY A 44 10.08 -18.00 -21.86
N SER A 45 9.11 -17.48 -21.11
CA SER A 45 8.02 -16.67 -21.64
C SER A 45 8.48 -15.23 -21.88
N VAL A 46 8.79 -14.88 -23.13
CA VAL A 46 9.16 -13.50 -23.55
C VAL A 46 7.92 -12.74 -24.07
N ASP A 47 6.81 -12.86 -23.33
CA ASP A 47 5.55 -12.20 -23.67
C ASP A 47 5.63 -10.72 -23.22
N PRO A 48 5.29 -9.74 -24.08
CA PRO A 48 5.17 -8.33 -23.69
C PRO A 48 4.32 -8.07 -22.42
N ALA A 49 3.35 -8.95 -22.12
CA ALA A 49 2.58 -8.88 -20.88
C ALA A 49 3.46 -8.98 -19.63
N VAL A 50 4.53 -9.79 -19.64
CA VAL A 50 5.49 -9.90 -18.53
C VAL A 50 6.20 -8.56 -18.28
N VAL A 51 6.58 -7.86 -19.34
CA VAL A 51 7.25 -6.55 -19.25
C VAL A 51 6.30 -5.51 -18.66
N LEU A 52 5.03 -5.54 -19.04
CA LEU A 52 3.97 -4.73 -18.45
C LEU A 52 3.75 -5.05 -16.97
N ASP A 53 3.76 -6.32 -16.59
CA ASP A 53 3.62 -6.75 -15.19
C ASP A 53 4.77 -6.21 -14.33
N ILE A 54 6.02 -6.33 -14.79
CA ILE A 54 7.20 -5.79 -14.10
C ILE A 54 7.13 -4.27 -13.99
N SER A 55 6.72 -3.60 -15.06
CA SER A 55 6.59 -2.13 -15.07
C SER A 55 5.51 -1.66 -14.10
N SER A 56 4.38 -2.36 -14.06
CA SER A 56 3.28 -2.07 -13.13
C SER A 56 3.70 -2.33 -11.69
N ALA A 57 4.41 -3.42 -11.41
CA ALA A 57 4.96 -3.69 -10.07
C ALA A 57 5.94 -2.60 -9.62
N ARG A 58 6.77 -2.07 -10.52
CA ARG A 58 7.65 -0.92 -10.23
C ARG A 58 6.85 0.34 -9.86
N ILE A 59 5.77 0.62 -10.60
CA ILE A 59 4.91 1.79 -10.33
C ILE A 59 4.27 1.65 -8.94
N ASP A 60 3.72 0.47 -8.64
CA ASP A 60 3.07 0.20 -7.35
C ASP A 60 4.06 0.32 -6.18
N PHE A 61 5.28 -0.21 -6.36
CA PHE A 61 6.36 -0.05 -5.38
C PHE A 61 6.68 1.43 -5.13
N ALA A 62 6.87 2.21 -6.21
CA ALA A 62 7.21 3.63 -6.10
C ALA A 62 6.09 4.46 -5.46
N ALA A 63 4.84 4.19 -5.83
CA ALA A 63 3.67 4.82 -5.21
C ALA A 63 3.58 4.49 -3.72
N SER A 64 3.80 3.23 -3.36
CA SER A 64 3.78 2.77 -1.97
C SER A 64 4.89 3.41 -1.13
N ALA A 65 6.10 3.52 -1.67
CA ALA A 65 7.21 4.21 -1.02
C ALA A 65 6.88 5.70 -0.76
N LYS A 66 6.22 6.37 -1.72
CA LYS A 66 5.80 7.77 -1.55
C LYS A 66 4.74 7.94 -0.47
N VAL A 67 3.82 7.00 -0.34
CA VAL A 67 2.84 6.99 0.77
C VAL A 67 3.56 6.85 2.12
N MET A 68 4.55 5.97 2.22
CA MET A 68 5.35 5.82 3.44
C MET A 68 6.15 7.08 3.77
N GLU A 69 6.76 7.73 2.79
CA GLU A 69 7.46 9.02 2.96
C GLU A 69 6.50 10.11 3.47
N ALA A 70 5.33 10.23 2.83
CA ALA A 70 4.31 11.22 3.22
C ALA A 70 3.79 10.95 4.64
N SER A 71 3.63 9.68 5.03
CA SER A 71 3.24 9.30 6.38
C SER A 71 4.29 9.75 7.40
N GLN A 72 5.58 9.50 7.14
CA GLN A 72 6.67 9.90 8.03
C GLN A 72 6.77 11.42 8.17
N GLU A 73 6.65 12.14 7.05
CA GLU A 73 6.65 13.60 7.04
C GLU A 73 5.47 14.18 7.83
N ASN A 74 4.28 13.60 7.70
CA ASN A 74 3.12 14.04 8.47
C ASN A 74 3.30 13.79 9.98
N THR A 75 3.80 12.61 10.35
CA THR A 75 4.14 12.31 11.75
C THR A 75 5.15 13.30 12.30
N ARG A 76 6.19 13.63 11.54
CA ARG A 76 7.19 14.63 11.94
C ARG A 76 6.55 16.01 12.18
N ARG A 77 5.72 16.49 11.26
CA ARG A 77 5.02 17.78 11.42
C ARG A 77 4.13 17.82 12.65
N LEU A 78 3.42 16.73 12.92
CA LEU A 78 2.58 16.63 14.12
C LEU A 78 3.43 16.71 15.40
N LEU A 79 4.58 16.03 15.44
CA LEU A 79 5.52 16.11 16.56
C LEU A 79 6.12 17.52 16.71
N ASP A 80 6.48 18.17 15.61
CA ASP A 80 7.00 19.55 15.63
C ASP A 80 5.96 20.57 16.12
N MET A 81 4.66 20.34 15.87
CA MET A 81 3.57 21.18 16.41
C MET A 81 3.29 20.96 17.91
N LEU A 82 3.72 19.82 18.45
CA LEU A 82 3.56 19.46 19.87
C LEU A 82 4.73 19.96 20.75
N ALA A 83 5.85 20.36 20.14
CA ALA A 83 7.08 20.83 20.80
C ALA A 83 7.09 22.36 20.99
#